data_AF-A0AAF0QLQ0-F1
#
_entry.id   AF-A0AAF0QLQ0-F1
#
_cell.length_a   1.000
_cell.length_b   1.000
_cell.length_c   1.000
_cell.angle_alpha   90.00
_cell.angle_beta   90.00
_cell.angle_gamma   90.00
#
_symmetry.space_group_name_H-M   'P 1'
#
loop_
_entity.id
_entity.type
_entity.pdbx_description
1 polymer ?
#
loop_
_entity_poly.entity_id
_entity_poly.type
_entity_poly.pdbx_seq_one_letter_code
_entity_poly.pdbx_strand_id
1 'polypeptide(L)'
;MGMKGKMIVSLEVKCGGHSVYDIFHTNTHHLPNISPSRVKHFEIHEGEIGKIGSVVSLKYYEDGKEMFAKIVIEAIDPQKKSITWKVIDGNLLELYNSFTVITSCEHWITITLVYEKKTEDTPEPLALLDYFIGMTKDVEDARHLLEITLPELPKPELPHLPEIPTLPKLEFPKIPKPELPTLPKPELPKIPKPELPTLPKLEIPVIPKPELPTLPKLEIPQVPKKP
;
A
#
# COMPACT_ATOMS: atom_id res chain seq x y z
N MET A 1 4.27 -21.56 -12.95
CA MET A 1 3.93 -20.12 -12.69
C MET A 1 5.19 -19.48 -12.10
N GLY A 2 5.37 -18.16 -12.17
CA GLY A 2 6.55 -17.54 -11.58
C GLY A 2 6.60 -17.71 -10.05
N MET A 3 7.81 -17.80 -9.49
CA MET A 3 8.04 -17.87 -8.03
C MET A 3 7.66 -16.56 -7.31
N LYS A 4 7.67 -15.44 -8.04
CA LYS A 4 7.29 -14.12 -7.53
C LYS A 4 5.82 -13.85 -7.82
N GLY A 5 5.09 -13.47 -6.79
CA GLY A 5 3.66 -13.17 -6.85
C GLY A 5 3.33 -11.79 -6.29
N LYS A 6 2.20 -11.27 -6.76
CA LYS A 6 1.58 -10.06 -6.25
C LYS A 6 0.07 -10.25 -6.21
N MET A 7 -0.52 -10.03 -5.04
CA MET A 7 -1.97 -10.02 -4.86
C MET A 7 -2.41 -8.65 -4.37
N ILE A 8 -3.54 -8.17 -4.87
CA ILE A 8 -4.09 -6.86 -4.52
C ILE A 8 -5.58 -7.05 -4.26
N VAL A 9 -6.05 -6.57 -3.11
CA VAL A 9 -7.46 -6.37 -2.83
C VAL A 9 -7.70 -4.92 -2.49
N SER A 10 -8.79 -4.36 -3.03
CA SER A 10 -9.26 -3.04 -2.66
C SER A 10 -10.69 -3.15 -2.16
N LEU A 11 -10.94 -2.53 -1.02
CA LEU A 11 -12.22 -2.57 -0.31
C LEU A 11 -12.71 -1.14 -0.12
N GLU A 12 -13.97 -0.90 -0.49
CA GLU A 12 -14.68 0.30 -0.10
C GLU A 12 -15.17 0.13 1.35
N VAL A 13 -14.90 1.11 2.21
CA VAL A 13 -15.27 1.08 3.63
C VAL A 13 -16.13 2.29 3.92
N LYS A 14 -17.33 2.09 4.49
CA LYS A 14 -18.33 3.16 4.68
C LYS A 14 -17.85 4.24 5.64
N CYS A 15 -16.92 3.91 6.54
CA CYS A 15 -16.37 4.83 7.52
C CYS A 15 -15.34 5.83 6.95
N GLY A 16 -15.12 5.84 5.64
CA GLY A 16 -14.27 6.82 4.95
C GLY A 16 -12.78 6.50 4.98
N GLY A 17 -12.38 5.22 5.16
CA GLY A 17 -11.00 4.73 5.08
C GLY A 17 -10.04 5.19 6.20
N HIS A 18 -10.24 6.40 6.73
CA HIS A 18 -9.41 7.03 7.75
C HIS A 18 -9.28 6.19 9.03
N SER A 19 -10.36 5.59 9.54
CA SER A 19 -10.26 4.76 10.74
C SER A 19 -9.50 3.47 10.52
N VAL A 20 -9.61 2.88 9.34
CA VAL A 20 -8.85 1.68 8.99
C VAL A 20 -7.37 2.07 8.91
N TYR A 21 -7.05 3.14 8.19
CA TYR A 21 -5.70 3.70 8.16
C TYR A 21 -5.14 3.97 9.56
N ASP A 22 -5.89 4.64 10.43
CA ASP A 22 -5.43 4.95 11.80
C ASP A 22 -5.14 3.68 12.60
N ILE A 23 -6.02 2.65 12.53
CA ILE A 23 -5.79 1.36 13.19
C ILE A 23 -4.56 0.65 12.64
N PHE A 24 -4.40 0.59 11.31
CA PHE A 24 -3.27 -0.13 10.72
C PHE A 24 -1.93 0.61 10.94
N HIS A 25 -1.93 1.94 10.98
CA HIS A 25 -0.69 2.73 10.93
C HIS A 25 -0.29 3.39 12.24
N THR A 26 -1.25 3.76 13.09
CA THR A 26 -0.99 4.52 14.34
C THR A 26 -1.43 3.78 15.60
N ASN A 27 -2.44 2.93 15.49
CA ASN A 27 -3.12 2.29 16.62
C ASN A 27 -3.09 0.76 16.52
N THR A 28 -2.06 0.20 15.89
CA THR A 28 -1.94 -1.23 15.57
C THR A 28 -1.97 -2.12 16.81
N HIS A 29 -1.55 -1.58 17.96
CA HIS A 29 -1.60 -2.25 19.26
C HIS A 29 -3.02 -2.48 19.81
N HIS A 30 -4.04 -1.83 19.26
CA HIS A 30 -5.44 -2.07 19.61
C HIS A 30 -6.07 -3.24 18.83
N LEU A 31 -5.38 -3.79 17.82
CA LEU A 31 -5.91 -4.91 17.02
C LEU A 31 -6.34 -6.13 17.84
N PRO A 32 -5.63 -6.57 18.90
CA PRO A 32 -6.11 -7.68 19.74
C PRO A 32 -7.46 -7.41 20.42
N ASN A 33 -7.81 -6.14 20.66
CA ASN A 33 -9.10 -5.76 21.26
C ASN A 33 -10.20 -5.61 20.20
N ILE A 34 -9.85 -5.14 19.00
CA ILE A 34 -10.81 -4.89 17.91
C ILE A 34 -11.18 -6.19 17.20
N SER A 35 -10.19 -7.06 16.97
CA SER A 35 -10.37 -8.34 16.29
C SER A 35 -9.70 -9.47 17.07
N PRO A 36 -10.21 -9.80 18.28
CA PRO A 36 -9.63 -10.83 19.15
C PRO A 36 -9.68 -12.24 18.54
N SER A 37 -10.61 -12.48 17.62
CA SER A 37 -10.72 -13.74 16.87
C SER A 37 -9.60 -13.92 15.85
N ARG A 38 -8.92 -12.83 15.45
CA ARG A 38 -7.85 -12.83 14.44
C ARG A 38 -6.49 -12.52 15.04
N VAL A 39 -6.40 -11.58 15.98
CA VAL A 39 -5.15 -11.17 16.61
C VAL A 39 -5.18 -11.51 18.09
N LYS A 40 -4.27 -12.39 18.50
CA LYS A 40 -4.13 -12.80 19.90
C LYS A 40 -3.20 -11.88 20.67
N HIS A 41 -2.09 -11.50 20.05
CA HIS A 41 -1.04 -10.75 20.73
C HIS A 41 -0.30 -9.83 19.77
N PHE A 42 0.09 -8.66 20.28
CA PHE A 42 0.88 -7.66 19.58
C PHE A 42 1.96 -7.15 20.54
N GLU A 43 3.20 -7.16 20.10
CA GLU A 43 4.36 -6.73 20.89
C GLU A 43 5.31 -5.90 20.04
N ILE A 44 5.87 -4.85 20.64
CA ILE A 44 6.88 -3.99 20.03
C ILE A 44 8.24 -4.41 20.58
N HIS A 45 9.17 -4.74 19.70
CA HIS A 45 10.53 -5.15 20.05
C HIS A 45 11.49 -3.98 19.98
N GLU A 46 11.39 -3.18 18.91
CA GLU A 46 12.29 -2.08 18.62
C GLU A 46 11.52 -0.90 18.01
N GLY A 47 11.94 0.32 18.34
CA GLY A 47 11.35 1.54 17.79
C GLY A 47 10.03 1.96 18.46
N GLU A 48 9.25 2.75 17.74
CA GLU A 48 7.99 3.33 18.20
C GLU A 48 6.86 2.97 17.22
N ILE A 49 5.63 2.89 17.72
CA ILE A 49 4.48 2.56 16.87
C ILE A 49 4.39 3.55 15.69
N GLY A 50 4.29 3.01 14.48
CA GLY A 50 4.11 3.81 13.27
C GLY A 50 5.36 4.55 12.79
N LYS A 51 6.58 4.15 13.22
CA LYS A 51 7.85 4.71 12.71
C LYS A 51 8.59 3.71 11.83
N ILE A 52 9.19 4.20 10.74
CA ILE A 52 10.10 3.41 9.88
C ILE A 52 11.22 2.81 10.72
N GLY A 53 11.52 1.53 10.48
CA GLY A 53 12.51 0.75 11.23
C GLY A 53 11.97 0.09 12.49
N SER A 54 10.73 0.37 12.91
CA SER A 54 10.16 -0.26 14.09
C SER A 54 9.83 -1.71 13.83
N VAL A 55 10.15 -2.56 14.80
CA VAL A 55 10.01 -4.01 14.73
C VAL A 55 8.94 -4.45 15.70
N VAL A 56 7.92 -5.12 15.18
CA VAL A 56 6.80 -5.63 15.96
C VAL A 56 6.58 -7.10 15.67
N SER A 57 6.00 -7.82 16.62
CA SER A 57 5.57 -9.20 16.41
C SER A 57 4.10 -9.36 16.72
N LEU A 58 3.43 -10.17 15.92
CA LEU A 58 2.03 -10.52 16.08
C LEU A 58 1.87 -12.04 16.19
N LYS A 59 0.99 -12.45 17.11
CA LYS A 59 0.38 -13.78 17.09
C LYS A 59 -1.04 -13.62 16.59
N TYR A 60 -1.36 -14.34 15.52
CA TYR A 60 -2.61 -14.20 14.80
C TYR A 60 -3.15 -15.56 14.37
N TYR A 61 -4.39 -15.61 13.92
CA TYR A 61 -5.03 -16.85 13.49
C TYR A 61 -5.29 -16.85 11.99
N GLU A 62 -4.82 -17.89 11.31
CA GLU A 62 -5.20 -18.23 9.93
C GLU A 62 -5.91 -19.59 9.96
N ASP A 63 -7.15 -19.66 9.47
CA ASP A 63 -7.97 -20.89 9.44
C ASP A 63 -8.01 -21.66 10.78
N GLY A 64 -8.04 -20.93 11.90
CA GLY A 64 -8.07 -21.49 13.25
C GLY A 64 -6.71 -21.96 13.79
N LYS A 65 -5.64 -21.88 13.00
CA LYS A 65 -4.27 -22.17 13.43
C LYS A 65 -3.61 -20.88 13.94
N GLU A 66 -2.95 -20.96 15.10
CA GLU A 66 -2.10 -19.87 15.59
C GLU A 66 -0.85 -19.76 14.73
N MET A 67 -0.59 -18.55 14.26
CA MET A 67 0.51 -18.15 13.40
C MET A 67 1.29 -17.03 14.10
N PHE A 68 2.57 -16.95 13.79
CA PHE A 68 3.49 -15.94 14.29
C PHE A 68 4.14 -15.22 13.12
N ALA A 69 4.21 -13.89 13.21
CA ALA A 69 4.97 -13.06 12.29
C ALA A 69 5.69 -11.96 13.06
N LYS A 70 6.98 -11.78 12.75
CA LYS A 70 7.77 -10.60 13.13
C LYS A 70 7.94 -9.74 11.89
N ILE A 71 7.58 -8.48 11.99
CA ILE A 71 7.54 -7.56 10.87
C ILE A 71 8.26 -6.26 11.21
N VAL A 72 8.83 -5.62 10.20
CA VAL A 72 9.46 -4.30 10.29
C VAL A 72 8.73 -3.33 9.37
N ILE A 73 8.58 -2.07 9.81
CA ILE A 73 8.10 -0.99 8.94
C ILE A 73 9.25 -0.58 8.02
N GLU A 74 9.19 -0.99 6.76
CA GLU A 74 10.23 -0.69 5.75
C GLU A 74 10.03 0.71 5.15
N ALA A 75 8.79 1.14 4.94
CA ALA A 75 8.48 2.45 4.37
C ALA A 75 7.12 2.99 4.83
N ILE A 76 7.01 4.31 4.90
CA ILE A 76 5.75 5.05 5.10
C ILE A 76 5.69 6.14 4.03
N ASP A 77 4.57 6.21 3.31
CA ASP A 77 4.27 7.27 2.35
C ASP A 77 3.04 8.06 2.86
N PRO A 78 3.24 9.24 3.47
CA PRO A 78 2.16 10.05 4.00
C PRO A 78 1.19 10.57 2.92
N GLN A 79 1.67 10.76 1.68
CA GLN A 79 0.85 11.30 0.58
C GLN A 79 -0.16 10.26 0.13
N LYS A 80 0.29 9.00 -0.03
CA LYS A 80 -0.57 7.87 -0.38
C LYS A 80 -1.26 7.23 0.82
N LYS A 81 -1.03 7.78 2.02
CA LYS A 81 -1.42 7.17 3.30
C LYS A 81 -1.10 5.68 3.31
N SER A 82 0.15 5.35 2.99
CA SER A 82 0.61 3.97 2.81
C SER A 82 1.72 3.59 3.78
N ILE A 83 1.73 2.33 4.18
CA ILE A 83 2.79 1.72 4.99
C ILE A 83 3.18 0.39 4.36
N THR A 84 4.47 0.10 4.40
CA THR A 84 5.06 -1.15 3.91
C THR A 84 5.63 -1.90 5.09
N TRP A 85 5.06 -3.08 5.35
CA TRP A 85 5.51 -4.02 6.36
C TRP A 85 6.25 -5.16 5.68
N LYS A 86 7.45 -5.44 6.15
CA LYS A 86 8.26 -6.55 5.67
C LYS A 86 8.35 -7.62 6.73
N VAL A 87 8.07 -8.86 6.36
CA VAL A 87 8.23 -10.00 7.26
C VAL A 87 9.72 -10.32 7.38
N ILE A 88 10.20 -10.36 8.62
CA ILE A 88 11.61 -10.64 8.94
C ILE A 88 11.79 -11.94 9.73
N ASP A 89 10.71 -12.46 10.35
CA ASP A 89 10.69 -13.77 11.00
C ASP A 89 9.24 -14.31 11.09
N GLY A 90 9.10 -15.61 11.33
CA GLY A 90 7.83 -16.28 11.57
C GLY A 90 7.36 -17.21 10.45
N ASN A 91 6.15 -17.75 10.61
CA ASN A 91 5.67 -18.90 9.83
C ASN A 91 5.57 -18.62 8.33
N LEU A 92 5.33 -17.37 7.93
CA LEU A 92 5.33 -17.00 6.50
C LEU A 92 6.69 -17.28 5.84
N LEU A 93 7.80 -17.03 6.54
CA LEU A 93 9.14 -17.28 5.98
C LEU A 93 9.52 -18.77 5.95
N GLU A 94 8.68 -19.67 6.47
CA GLU A 94 8.83 -21.11 6.24
C GLU A 94 8.45 -21.49 4.80
N LEU A 95 7.46 -20.80 4.22
CA LEU A 95 6.89 -21.06 2.90
C LEU A 95 7.38 -20.10 1.82
N TYR A 96 7.69 -18.85 2.19
CA TYR A 96 8.09 -17.79 1.27
C TYR A 96 9.54 -17.35 1.56
N ASN A 97 10.33 -17.10 0.51
CA ASN A 97 11.66 -16.49 0.59
C ASN A 97 11.58 -15.02 1.03
N SER A 98 10.53 -14.32 0.59
CA SER A 98 10.26 -12.95 1.00
C SER A 98 8.76 -12.70 1.04
N PHE A 99 8.33 -11.84 1.96
CA PHE A 99 6.93 -11.45 2.09
C PHE A 99 6.82 -10.01 2.57
N THR A 100 6.08 -9.21 1.81
CA THR A 100 5.85 -7.79 2.08
C THR A 100 4.35 -7.51 1.98
N VAL A 101 3.83 -6.82 2.98
CA VAL A 101 2.44 -6.35 3.04
C VAL A 101 2.45 -4.84 2.93
N ILE A 102 1.74 -4.32 1.95
CA ILE A 102 1.56 -2.88 1.77
C ILE A 102 0.09 -2.59 2.00
N THR A 103 -0.20 -1.69 2.95
CA THR A 103 -1.54 -1.15 3.12
C THR A 103 -1.54 0.32 2.73
N SER A 104 -2.61 0.77 2.08
CA SER A 104 -2.78 2.16 1.65
C SER A 104 -4.25 2.57 1.71
N CYS A 105 -4.49 3.86 1.90
CA CYS A 105 -5.83 4.41 2.01
C CYS A 105 -5.93 5.69 1.19
N GLU A 106 -6.50 5.62 -0.01
CA GLU A 106 -6.92 6.81 -0.75
C GLU A 106 -8.44 6.94 -0.67
N HIS A 107 -9.14 6.53 -1.73
CA HIS A 107 -10.60 6.37 -1.72
C HIS A 107 -11.03 5.02 -1.16
N TRP A 108 -10.23 3.98 -1.41
CA TRP A 108 -10.44 2.62 -0.94
C TRP A 108 -9.28 2.19 -0.04
N ILE A 109 -9.54 1.21 0.81
CA ILE A 109 -8.47 0.51 1.52
C ILE A 109 -7.91 -0.52 0.57
N THR A 110 -6.62 -0.41 0.26
CA THR A 110 -5.92 -1.35 -0.59
C THR A 110 -4.89 -2.11 0.22
N ILE A 111 -5.00 -3.43 0.22
CA ILE A 111 -4.00 -4.36 0.75
C ILE A 111 -3.30 -5.02 -0.43
N THR A 112 -1.98 -4.92 -0.46
CA THR A 112 -1.13 -5.55 -1.46
C THR A 112 -0.16 -6.50 -0.79
N LEU A 113 -0.15 -7.76 -1.23
CA LEU A 113 0.81 -8.77 -0.81
C LEU A 113 1.81 -8.94 -1.94
N VAL A 114 3.11 -8.76 -1.65
CA VAL A 114 4.21 -9.01 -2.57
C VAL A 114 5.08 -10.10 -1.96
N TYR A 115 5.28 -11.19 -2.68
CA TYR A 115 5.94 -12.37 -2.12
C TYR A 115 6.76 -13.12 -3.15
N GLU A 116 7.72 -13.89 -2.65
CA GLU A 116 8.49 -14.86 -3.42
C GLU A 116 8.37 -16.22 -2.75
N LYS A 117 7.75 -17.18 -3.44
CA LYS A 117 7.58 -18.56 -2.98
C LYS A 117 8.94 -19.25 -2.85
N LYS A 118 9.04 -20.22 -1.95
CA LYS A 118 10.22 -21.11 -1.88
C LYS A 118 10.20 -22.20 -2.94
N THR A 119 9.02 -22.71 -3.26
CA THR A 119 8.82 -23.75 -4.29
C THR A 119 7.61 -23.42 -5.17
N GLU A 120 7.52 -24.01 -6.36
CA GLU A 120 6.35 -23.85 -7.22
C GLU A 120 5.06 -24.38 -6.58
N ASP A 121 5.19 -25.40 -5.72
CA ASP A 121 4.07 -26.03 -4.99
C ASP A 121 3.59 -25.19 -3.79
N THR A 122 4.31 -24.12 -3.43
CA THR A 122 3.89 -23.23 -2.34
C THR A 122 2.54 -22.60 -2.69
N PRO A 123 1.53 -22.70 -1.80
CA PRO A 123 0.21 -22.15 -2.08
C PRO A 123 0.25 -20.63 -2.26
N GLU A 124 -0.77 -20.06 -2.90
CA GLU A 124 -0.98 -18.62 -2.86
C GLU A 124 -1.45 -18.18 -1.46
N PRO A 125 -1.09 -16.99 -0.98
CA PRO A 125 -1.45 -16.51 0.37
C PRO A 125 -2.91 -16.03 0.45
N LEU A 126 -3.85 -16.84 -0.02
CA LEU A 126 -5.30 -16.53 -0.02
C LEU A 126 -5.85 -16.42 1.40
N ALA A 127 -5.45 -17.33 2.30
CA ALA A 127 -5.86 -17.29 3.71
C ALA A 127 -5.43 -15.98 4.40
N LEU A 128 -4.24 -15.48 4.07
CA LEU A 128 -3.75 -14.21 4.58
C LEU A 128 -4.52 -13.02 3.98
N LEU A 129 -4.91 -13.09 2.70
CA LEU A 129 -5.77 -12.08 2.10
C LEU A 129 -7.15 -12.02 2.80
N ASP A 130 -7.77 -13.18 3.03
CA ASP A 130 -9.05 -13.28 3.75
C ASP A 130 -8.93 -12.79 5.20
N TYR A 131 -7.79 -13.03 5.84
CA TYR A 131 -7.47 -12.46 7.14
C TYR A 131 -7.51 -10.92 7.12
N PHE A 132 -6.87 -10.26 6.15
CA PHE A 132 -6.88 -8.80 6.04
C PHE A 132 -8.26 -8.23 5.69
N ILE A 133 -9.00 -8.90 4.81
CA ILE A 133 -10.38 -8.52 4.47
C ILE A 133 -11.27 -8.59 5.72
N GLY A 134 -11.16 -9.69 6.47
CA GLY A 134 -11.92 -9.87 7.70
C GLY A 134 -11.56 -8.85 8.77
N MET A 135 -10.27 -8.60 8.99
CA MET A 135 -9.81 -7.57 9.93
C MET A 135 -10.32 -6.17 9.54
N THR A 136 -10.37 -5.85 8.25
CA THR A 136 -10.95 -4.57 7.78
C THR A 136 -12.42 -4.44 8.15
N LYS A 137 -13.20 -5.51 8.03
CA LYS A 137 -14.61 -5.55 8.44
C LYS A 137 -14.78 -5.43 9.95
N ASP A 138 -13.95 -6.13 10.73
CA ASP A 138 -14.01 -6.05 12.19
C ASP A 138 -13.75 -4.62 12.68
N VAL A 139 -12.83 -3.89 12.04
CA VAL A 139 -12.56 -2.47 12.32
C VAL A 139 -13.76 -1.59 11.94
N GLU A 140 -14.39 -1.84 10.80
CA GLU A 140 -15.58 -1.11 10.36
C GLU A 140 -16.76 -1.33 11.32
N ASP A 141 -17.02 -2.58 11.71
CA ASP A 141 -18.07 -2.96 12.64
C ASP A 141 -17.82 -2.39 14.04
N ALA A 142 -16.58 -2.45 14.55
CA ALA A 142 -16.21 -1.85 15.83
C ALA A 142 -16.47 -0.34 15.86
N ARG A 143 -16.22 0.37 14.76
CA ARG A 143 -16.55 1.80 14.65
C ARG A 143 -18.05 2.03 14.59
N HIS A 144 -18.77 1.24 13.80
CA HIS A 144 -20.23 1.35 13.72
C HIS A 144 -20.88 1.09 15.10
N LEU A 145 -20.32 0.18 15.89
CA LEU A 145 -20.74 -0.03 17.27
C LEU A 145 -20.44 1.18 18.17
N LEU A 146 -19.29 1.83 18.06
CA LEU A 146 -19.01 3.09 18.78
C LEU A 146 -19.94 4.24 18.35
N GLU A 147 -20.35 4.27 17.08
CA GLU A 147 -21.32 5.24 16.54
C GLU A 147 -22.76 4.95 17.02
N ILE A 148 -23.14 3.68 17.23
CA ILE A 148 -24.45 3.27 17.76
C ILE A 148 -24.52 3.34 19.30
N THR A 149 -23.41 3.11 20.00
CA THR A 149 -23.36 3.05 21.47
C THR A 149 -23.10 4.39 22.14
N LEU A 150 -22.77 5.45 21.39
CA LEU A 150 -23.05 6.79 21.89
C LEU A 150 -24.57 7.01 21.77
N PRO A 151 -25.35 7.03 22.87
CA PRO A 151 -26.62 7.74 22.80
C PRO A 151 -26.29 9.15 22.29
N GLU A 152 -27.14 9.74 21.43
CA GLU A 152 -27.08 11.19 21.20
C GLU A 152 -26.95 11.83 22.58
N LEU A 153 -25.78 12.42 22.88
CA LEU A 153 -25.64 13.19 24.10
C LEU A 153 -26.80 14.19 24.05
N PRO A 154 -27.71 14.19 25.05
CA PRO A 154 -28.72 15.23 25.10
C PRO A 154 -27.95 16.54 25.00
N LYS A 155 -28.26 17.35 23.98
CA LYS A 155 -27.62 18.66 23.78
C LYS A 155 -27.55 19.32 25.16
N PRO A 156 -26.37 19.64 25.70
CA PRO A 156 -26.32 20.31 26.98
C PRO A 156 -27.08 21.63 26.82
N GLU A 157 -28.25 21.74 27.45
CA GLU A 157 -28.83 23.05 27.71
C GLU A 157 -27.83 23.77 28.59
N LEU A 158 -27.07 24.69 27.98
CA LEU A 158 -26.19 25.57 28.71
C LEU A 158 -27.02 26.22 29.81
N PRO A 159 -26.63 26.12 31.11
CA PRO A 159 -27.31 26.90 32.13
C PRO A 159 -27.27 28.36 31.69
N HIS A 160 -28.39 29.07 31.79
CA HIS A 160 -28.43 30.50 31.56
C HIS A 160 -27.33 31.14 32.42
N LEU A 161 -26.24 31.52 31.78
CA LEU A 161 -25.17 32.26 32.43
C LEU A 161 -25.80 33.55 32.97
N PRO A 162 -25.44 33.99 34.20
CA PRO A 162 -25.83 35.31 34.66
C PRO A 162 -25.37 36.34 33.61
N GLU A 163 -26.23 37.31 33.29
CA GLU A 163 -25.89 38.37 32.34
C GLU A 163 -24.55 39.00 32.73
N ILE A 164 -23.56 38.87 31.84
CA ILE A 164 -22.24 39.44 32.04
C ILE A 164 -22.42 40.97 32.07
N PRO A 165 -21.93 41.68 33.10
CA PRO A 165 -21.91 43.13 33.07
C PRO A 165 -21.21 43.60 31.81
N THR A 166 -21.83 44.53 31.07
CA THR A 166 -21.24 45.09 29.86
C THR A 166 -19.90 45.74 30.20
N LEU A 167 -18.81 45.07 29.83
CA LEU A 167 -17.46 45.65 29.94
C LEU A 167 -17.37 46.88 29.02
N PRO A 168 -16.78 48.00 29.49
CA PRO A 168 -16.54 49.15 28.65
C PRO A 168 -15.71 48.73 27.43
N LYS A 169 -16.14 49.18 26.24
CA LYS A 169 -15.48 48.87 24.97
C LYS A 169 -14.00 49.26 25.05
N LEU A 170 -13.12 48.27 25.02
CA LEU A 170 -11.69 48.48 24.91
C LEU A 170 -11.40 49.01 23.50
N GLU A 171 -11.07 50.29 23.38
CA GLU A 171 -10.59 50.84 22.11
C GLU A 171 -9.16 50.37 21.88
N PHE A 172 -8.99 49.37 21.02
CA PHE A 172 -7.66 48.97 20.58
C PHE A 172 -7.06 50.08 19.69
N PRO A 173 -5.82 50.52 19.96
CA PRO A 173 -5.13 51.44 19.05
C PRO A 173 -5.00 50.78 17.68
N LYS A 174 -5.27 51.55 16.61
CA LYS A 174 -5.10 51.07 15.23
C LYS A 174 -3.64 50.66 15.02
N ILE A 175 -3.40 49.36 14.95
CA ILE A 175 -2.07 48.81 14.62
C ILE A 175 -1.75 49.25 13.18
N PRO A 176 -0.63 49.95 12.94
CA PRO A 176 -0.19 50.27 11.59
C PRO A 176 0.03 48.96 10.82
N LYS A 177 -0.60 48.83 9.65
CA LYS A 177 -0.39 47.68 8.76
C LYS A 177 1.09 47.60 8.38
N PRO A 178 1.78 46.47 8.59
CA PRO A 178 3.12 46.29 8.07
C PRO A 178 3.07 46.30 6.53
N GLU A 179 3.75 47.25 5.90
CA GLU A 179 4.01 47.18 4.46
C GLU A 179 5.05 46.07 4.24
N LEU A 180 4.61 44.96 3.65
CA LEU A 180 5.50 43.87 3.28
C LEU A 180 6.44 44.38 2.16
N PRO A 181 7.77 44.32 2.31
CA PRO A 181 8.66 44.67 1.21
C PRO A 181 8.35 43.76 0.02
N THR A 182 8.07 44.37 -1.13
CA THR A 182 7.83 43.64 -2.37
C THR A 182 9.13 42.92 -2.76
N LEU A 183 9.14 41.59 -2.62
CA LEU A 183 10.26 40.78 -3.08
C LEU A 183 10.43 40.97 -4.60
N PRO A 184 11.65 41.25 -5.09
CA PRO A 184 11.90 41.26 -6.52
C PRO A 184 11.56 39.89 -7.09
N LYS A 185 10.71 39.86 -8.13
CA LYS A 185 10.39 38.61 -8.85
C LYS A 185 11.69 38.01 -9.38
N PRO A 186 11.97 36.72 -9.12
CA PRO A 186 13.08 36.03 -9.78
C PRO A 186 12.82 36.00 -11.29
N GLU A 187 13.69 36.61 -12.08
CA GLU A 187 13.72 36.37 -13.51
C GLU A 187 14.31 34.97 -13.74
N LEU A 188 13.45 34.03 -14.16
CA LEU A 188 13.89 32.70 -14.56
C LEU A 188 14.88 32.85 -15.74
N PRO A 189 16.11 32.31 -15.64
CA PRO A 189 17.01 32.27 -16.79
C PRO A 189 16.32 31.50 -17.92
N LYS A 190 16.28 32.09 -19.12
CA LYS A 190 15.76 31.41 -20.31
C LYS A 190 16.62 30.16 -20.55
N ILE A 191 16.08 28.99 -20.23
CA ILE A 191 16.72 27.71 -20.50
C ILE A 191 16.90 27.62 -22.03
N PRO A 192 18.13 27.45 -22.54
CA PRO A 192 18.34 27.18 -23.95
C PRO A 192 17.55 25.95 -24.35
N LYS A 193 16.71 26.05 -25.39
CA LYS A 193 15.99 24.89 -25.92
C LYS A 193 17.02 23.79 -26.25
N PRO A 194 16.82 22.54 -25.80
CA PRO A 194 17.67 21.43 -26.22
C PRO A 194 17.48 21.26 -27.73
N GLU A 195 18.53 21.47 -28.51
CA GLU A 195 18.56 20.98 -29.89
C GLU A 195 18.71 19.47 -29.82
N LEU A 196 17.67 18.73 -30.24
CA LEU A 196 17.79 17.29 -30.41
C LEU A 196 18.86 17.03 -31.47
N PRO A 197 19.88 16.20 -31.20
CA PRO A 197 20.78 15.76 -32.25
C PRO A 197 19.96 15.04 -33.31
N THR A 198 20.09 15.48 -34.57
CA THR A 198 19.51 14.76 -35.70
C THR A 198 20.16 13.39 -35.76
N LEU A 199 19.37 12.34 -35.49
CA LEU A 199 19.82 10.96 -35.62
C LEU A 199 20.31 10.74 -37.07
N PRO A 200 21.51 10.16 -37.26
CA PRO A 200 21.94 9.69 -38.57
C PRO A 200 20.85 8.78 -39.14
N LYS A 201 20.41 9.03 -40.39
CA LYS A 201 19.53 8.09 -41.09
C LYS A 201 20.24 6.74 -41.13
N LEU A 202 19.66 5.76 -40.45
CA LEU A 202 20.03 4.35 -40.56
C LEU A 202 19.75 3.91 -42.01
N GLU A 203 20.79 3.88 -42.84
CA GLU A 203 20.74 3.13 -44.08
C GLU A 203 20.70 1.65 -43.72
N ILE A 204 19.51 1.06 -43.81
CA ILE A 204 19.32 -0.38 -43.65
C ILE A 204 20.03 -1.03 -44.85
N PRO A 205 21.04 -1.88 -44.65
CA PRO A 205 21.58 -2.67 -45.74
C PRO A 205 20.44 -3.49 -46.35
N VAL A 206 20.21 -3.35 -47.66
CA VAL A 206 19.25 -4.20 -48.37
C VAL A 206 19.77 -5.63 -48.23
N ILE A 207 19.11 -6.43 -47.39
CA ILE A 207 19.43 -7.84 -47.23
C ILE A 207 19.15 -8.52 -48.58
N PRO A 208 20.14 -9.16 -49.22
CA PRO A 208 19.90 -9.95 -50.42
C PRO A 208 18.82 -10.98 -50.14
N LYS A 209 17.78 -11.01 -50.98
CA LYS A 209 16.69 -11.99 -50.88
C LYS A 209 17.32 -13.39 -50.90
N PRO A 210 16.99 -14.29 -49.94
CA PRO A 210 17.52 -15.64 -49.97
C PRO A 210 17.02 -16.35 -51.22
N GLU A 211 17.92 -16.74 -52.12
CA GLU A 211 17.59 -17.69 -53.18
C GLU A 211 17.39 -19.05 -52.53
N LEU A 212 16.16 -19.57 -52.58
CA LEU A 212 15.87 -20.95 -52.18
C LEU A 212 16.69 -21.89 -53.08
N PRO A 213 17.52 -22.78 -52.52
CA PRO A 213 18.18 -23.79 -53.32
C PRO A 213 17.12 -24.66 -53.99
N THR A 214 17.16 -24.73 -55.32
CA THR A 214 16.36 -25.70 -56.08
C THR A 214 16.73 -27.10 -55.60
N LEU A 215 15.77 -27.80 -54.98
CA LEU A 215 15.93 -29.19 -54.58
C LEU A 215 16.39 -30.03 -55.78
N PRO A 216 17.41 -30.87 -55.64
CA PRO A 216 17.77 -31.86 -56.65
C PRO A 216 16.54 -32.72 -56.96
N LYS A 217 16.21 -32.85 -58.25
CA LYS A 217 15.16 -33.77 -58.70
C LYS A 217 15.56 -35.18 -58.24
N LEU A 218 14.72 -35.78 -57.40
CA LEU A 218 14.90 -37.16 -56.95
C LEU A 218 14.74 -38.08 -58.19
N GLU A 219 15.84 -38.57 -58.75
CA GLU A 219 15.77 -39.65 -59.73
C GLU A 219 15.36 -40.92 -59.00
N ILE A 220 14.16 -41.40 -59.31
CA ILE A 220 13.69 -42.70 -58.82
C ILE A 220 14.56 -43.76 -59.48
N PRO A 221 15.26 -44.63 -58.73
CA PRO A 221 16.00 -45.73 -59.32
C PRO A 221 15.05 -46.63 -60.11
N GLN A 222 15.34 -46.85 -61.40
CA GLN A 222 14.62 -47.85 -62.17
C GLN A 222 14.88 -49.22 -61.55
N VAL A 223 13.80 -49.90 -61.14
CA VAL A 223 13.86 -51.26 -60.63
C VAL A 223 14.46 -52.16 -61.72
N PRO A 224 15.54 -52.90 -61.46
CA PRO A 224 16.08 -53.85 -62.43
C PRO A 224 15.03 -54.93 -62.73
N LYS A 225 14.63 -55.06 -63.99
CA LYS A 225 13.91 -56.26 -64.45
C LYS A 225 14.90 -57.42 -64.39
N LYS A 226 14.65 -58.40 -63.52
CA LYS A 226 15.35 -59.68 -63.56
C LYS A 226 14.98 -60.43 -64.87
N PRO A 227 15.93 -61.18 -65.45
CA PRO A 227 15.67 -62.06 -66.58
C PRO A 227 14.71 -63.20 -66.21
#